data_AF-A0A832ZVD8-F1
#
_entry.id   AF-A0A832ZVD8-F1
#
_cell.length_a   1.000
_cell.length_b   1.000
_cell.length_c   1.000
_cell.angle_alpha   90.00
_cell.angle_beta   90.00
_cell.angle_gamma   90.00
#
_symmetry.space_group_name_H-M   'P 1'
#
loop_
_entity.id
_entity.type
_entity.pdbx_description
1 polymer ?
#
loop_
_entity_poly.entity_id
_entity_poly.type
_entity_poly.pdbx_seq_one_letter_code
_entity_poly.pdbx_strand_id
1 'polypeptide(L)'
;VVGGFRGGGRAVCEAKRLGGCLDVVDGLFAGSYGVDLHEALSSGRMPLGHYTLLHVEGGAITCARDHLGCRPLFMGRRGGLLAVSNVPNVINMMGVSPEPVQPASILRINASGVSARPYWRPAPVRRCGEGGLANLLRDALLESVKLLVERRAGLFFSGGLDSSVLAKLCIDLGLEPVLIASGMPDARDWRNIREAADHLGAEVMEVEITQRDLENAVKELEHLLGRLPVMDAAIGSVFSIQARRLSEAGVRQAVAGQGADELFGGYMKYLRILEERGYGGLGEALAEDVFNLHRLGLPRDSLACKLAGVELALPYLLPTVAELGLGIPPELKLRRTGGDAVVRKYILRRVAESLGLGRIAHVEKSALQYGTGVSKAVARMMKLWGRS
;
A
#
# COMPACT_ATOMS: atom_id res chain seq x y z
N VAL A 1 -11.10 -11.95 -16.97
CA VAL A 1 -11.61 -10.58 -17.19
C VAL A 1 -10.53 -9.65 -16.69
N VAL A 2 -10.05 -8.72 -17.51
CA VAL A 2 -9.09 -7.71 -17.06
C VAL A 2 -9.73 -6.35 -17.26
N GLY A 3 -10.09 -5.71 -16.15
CA GLY A 3 -10.64 -4.36 -16.15
C GLY A 3 -9.52 -3.34 -16.27
N GLY A 4 -9.32 -2.81 -17.47
CA GLY A 4 -8.60 -1.56 -17.70
C GLY A 4 -9.61 -0.42 -17.80
N PHE A 5 -9.46 0.61 -16.96
CA PHE A 5 -10.23 1.86 -17.13
C PHE A 5 -9.54 2.68 -18.23
N ARG A 6 -10.17 2.80 -19.40
CA ARG A 6 -9.81 3.88 -20.36
C ARG A 6 -10.52 5.15 -19.92
N GLY A 7 -9.80 6.28 -20.05
CA GLY A 7 -10.19 7.59 -19.56
C GLY A 7 -11.69 7.91 -19.74
N GLY A 8 -12.30 8.39 -18.65
CA GLY A 8 -13.72 8.76 -18.60
C GLY A 8 -14.63 7.71 -17.96
N GLY A 9 -14.39 7.37 -16.69
CA GLY A 9 -15.48 7.06 -15.74
C GLY A 9 -16.36 5.81 -15.96
N ARG A 10 -15.98 4.80 -16.75
CA ARG A 10 -16.68 3.50 -16.76
C ARG A 10 -15.72 2.31 -16.76
N ALA A 11 -15.89 1.41 -15.79
CA ALA A 11 -15.28 0.08 -15.82
C ALA A 11 -15.94 -0.70 -16.97
N VAL A 12 -15.20 -0.97 -18.05
CA VAL A 12 -15.71 -1.83 -19.12
C VAL A 12 -15.29 -3.27 -18.80
N CYS A 13 -16.24 -4.08 -18.36
CA CYS A 13 -16.08 -5.53 -18.21
C CYS A 13 -16.27 -6.20 -19.58
N GLU A 14 -15.20 -6.48 -20.32
CA GLU A 14 -15.26 -7.40 -21.45
C GLU A 14 -15.09 -8.86 -20.99
N ALA A 15 -16.14 -9.66 -21.14
CA ALA A 15 -16.08 -11.11 -21.01
C ALA A 15 -15.73 -11.72 -22.38
N LYS A 16 -14.48 -12.13 -22.57
CA LYS A 16 -14.08 -12.92 -23.75
C LYS A 16 -14.18 -14.42 -23.45
N ARG A 17 -14.82 -15.19 -24.34
CA ARG A 17 -14.61 -16.64 -24.44
C ARG A 17 -13.18 -16.86 -24.94
N LEU A 18 -12.32 -17.46 -24.12
CA LEU A 18 -10.92 -17.66 -24.46
C LEU A 18 -10.73 -18.98 -25.22
N GLY A 19 -10.40 -18.86 -26.51
CA GLY A 19 -9.93 -19.95 -27.38
C GLY A 19 -8.49 -19.74 -27.89
N GLY A 20 -7.72 -18.83 -27.26
CA GLY A 20 -6.33 -18.48 -27.62
C GLY A 20 -5.55 -17.91 -26.43
N CYS A 21 -4.26 -17.62 -26.62
CA CYS A 21 -3.35 -17.10 -25.59
C CYS A 21 -3.64 -15.62 -25.26
N LEU A 22 -3.66 -15.25 -23.97
CA LEU A 22 -3.83 -13.86 -23.51
C LEU A 22 -2.88 -13.55 -22.34
N ASP A 23 -2.04 -12.54 -22.51
CA ASP A 23 -1.17 -11.99 -21.48
C ASP A 23 -1.64 -10.63 -21.00
N VAL A 24 -1.69 -10.46 -19.68
CA VAL A 24 -1.97 -9.18 -19.03
C VAL A 24 -1.00 -8.93 -17.90
N VAL A 25 -0.47 -7.71 -17.92
CA VAL A 25 0.37 -7.14 -16.88
C VAL A 25 -0.28 -5.88 -16.35
N ASP A 26 -0.48 -5.83 -15.03
CA ASP A 26 -0.99 -4.63 -14.34
C ASP A 26 -0.01 -4.28 -13.22
N GLY A 27 0.70 -3.16 -13.36
CA GLY A 27 1.70 -2.72 -12.37
C GLY A 27 2.78 -1.79 -12.93
N LEU A 28 3.43 -1.07 -12.00
CA LEU A 28 4.34 0.04 -12.28
C LEU A 28 5.69 -0.40 -12.89
N PHE A 29 6.09 -1.65 -12.64
CA PHE A 29 7.41 -2.17 -13.05
C PHE A 29 7.35 -3.35 -14.02
N ALA A 30 6.22 -4.02 -14.13
CA ALA A 30 6.16 -5.23 -14.94
C ALA A 30 6.14 -4.96 -16.46
N GLY A 31 5.75 -3.75 -16.90
CA GLY A 31 5.90 -3.32 -18.31
C GLY A 31 7.28 -2.77 -18.67
N SER A 32 8.03 -2.27 -17.69
CA SER A 32 9.24 -1.44 -17.92
C SER A 32 10.54 -2.24 -18.04
N TYR A 33 10.51 -3.54 -17.68
CA TYR A 33 11.72 -4.40 -17.67
C TYR A 33 11.81 -5.36 -18.86
N GLY A 34 10.88 -5.31 -19.84
CA GLY A 34 10.92 -6.24 -20.97
C GLY A 34 10.91 -7.72 -20.54
N VAL A 35 10.31 -8.01 -19.38
CA VAL A 35 10.29 -9.34 -18.81
C VAL A 35 9.43 -10.24 -19.69
N ASP A 36 10.04 -11.29 -20.21
CA ASP A 36 9.29 -12.38 -20.82
C ASP A 36 8.43 -13.02 -19.72
N LEU A 37 7.12 -12.78 -19.79
CA LEU A 37 6.15 -13.28 -18.82
C LEU A 37 6.18 -14.79 -18.73
N HIS A 38 6.41 -15.47 -19.85
CA HIS A 38 6.53 -16.91 -19.88
C HIS A 38 7.83 -17.34 -19.18
N GLU A 39 8.94 -16.65 -19.38
CA GLU A 39 10.20 -16.92 -18.66
C GLU A 39 10.06 -16.67 -17.14
N ALA A 40 9.45 -15.57 -16.72
CA ALA A 40 9.25 -15.26 -15.30
C ALA A 40 8.36 -16.30 -14.61
N LEU A 41 7.24 -16.66 -15.24
CA LEU A 41 6.31 -17.66 -14.70
C LEU A 41 6.90 -19.08 -14.70
N SER A 42 7.70 -19.44 -15.71
CA SER A 42 8.34 -20.76 -15.78
C SER A 42 9.54 -20.89 -14.83
N SER A 43 10.47 -19.92 -14.84
CA SER A 43 11.66 -19.94 -13.99
C SER A 43 11.35 -19.65 -12.52
N GLY A 44 10.31 -18.84 -12.24
CA GLY A 44 10.05 -18.28 -10.91
C GLY A 44 10.94 -17.09 -10.56
N ARG A 45 11.73 -16.58 -11.51
CA ARG A 45 12.48 -15.32 -11.34
C ARG A 45 11.54 -14.16 -11.64
N MET A 46 10.87 -13.69 -10.60
CA MET A 46 9.86 -12.65 -10.72
C MET A 46 10.49 -11.24 -10.68
N PRO A 47 9.89 -10.24 -11.37
CA PRO A 47 10.40 -8.88 -11.33
C PRO A 47 10.32 -8.26 -9.94
N LEU A 48 11.15 -7.24 -9.69
CA LEU A 48 10.99 -6.38 -8.52
C LEU A 48 9.93 -5.32 -8.80
N GLY A 49 9.06 -5.06 -7.82
CA GLY A 49 8.03 -4.02 -7.90
C GLY A 49 6.64 -4.50 -7.49
N HIS A 50 5.65 -3.67 -7.80
CA HIS A 50 4.23 -3.88 -7.48
C HIS A 50 3.48 -4.28 -8.74
N TYR A 51 2.99 -5.52 -8.82
CA TYR A 51 2.38 -6.05 -10.03
C TYR A 51 1.39 -7.20 -9.76
N THR A 52 0.53 -7.41 -10.75
CA THR A 52 -0.15 -8.68 -10.98
C THR A 52 0.12 -9.12 -12.41
N LEU A 53 0.40 -10.41 -12.59
CA LEU A 53 0.60 -11.04 -13.89
C LEU A 53 -0.51 -12.05 -14.11
N LEU A 54 -0.99 -12.14 -15.35
CA LEU A 54 -2.03 -13.07 -15.74
C LEU A 54 -1.75 -13.56 -17.16
N HIS A 55 -1.63 -14.88 -17.30
CA HIS A 55 -1.38 -15.58 -18.54
C HIS A 55 -2.48 -16.65 -18.71
N VAL A 56 -3.14 -16.67 -19.86
CA VAL A 56 -4.19 -17.66 -20.15
C VAL A 56 -3.78 -18.48 -21.35
N GLU A 57 -3.69 -19.80 -21.17
CA GLU A 57 -3.32 -20.75 -22.21
C GLU A 57 -4.01 -22.10 -21.97
N GLY A 58 -4.52 -22.73 -23.03
CA GLY A 58 -4.98 -24.13 -22.99
C GLY A 58 -6.06 -24.42 -21.94
N GLY A 59 -6.95 -23.46 -21.65
CA GLY A 59 -7.99 -23.59 -20.62
C GLY A 59 -7.47 -23.49 -19.18
N ALA A 60 -6.22 -23.08 -18.99
CA ALA A 60 -5.63 -22.75 -17.69
C ALA A 60 -5.36 -21.25 -17.58
N ILE A 61 -5.51 -20.70 -16.37
CA ILE A 61 -5.06 -19.36 -16.01
C ILE A 61 -3.85 -19.52 -15.09
N THR A 62 -2.71 -18.99 -15.51
CA THR A 62 -1.55 -18.80 -14.65
C THR A 62 -1.53 -17.36 -14.18
N CYS A 63 -1.47 -17.11 -12.88
CA CYS A 63 -1.37 -15.77 -12.33
C CYS A 63 -0.33 -15.68 -11.23
N ALA A 64 0.21 -14.49 -11.03
CA ALA A 64 1.14 -14.20 -9.96
C ALA A 64 0.90 -12.78 -9.44
N ARG A 65 1.18 -12.56 -8.16
CA ARG A 65 1.21 -11.23 -7.54
C ARG A 65 2.62 -10.94 -7.07
N ASP A 66 2.91 -9.67 -6.83
CA ASP A 66 4.11 -9.25 -6.11
C ASP A 66 4.22 -9.87 -4.70
N HIS A 67 5.38 -9.65 -4.08
CA HIS A 67 5.89 -10.32 -2.89
C HIS A 67 4.96 -10.19 -1.67
N LEU A 68 4.31 -9.04 -1.50
CA LEU A 68 3.39 -8.76 -0.39
C LEU A 68 1.97 -8.46 -0.87
N GLY A 69 1.68 -8.61 -2.17
CA GLY A 69 0.36 -8.38 -2.73
C GLY A 69 -0.06 -6.91 -2.72
N CYS A 70 0.87 -6.00 -2.97
CA CYS A 70 0.64 -4.57 -3.10
C CYS A 70 -0.36 -4.25 -4.20
N ARG A 71 -0.39 -5.06 -5.27
CA ARG A 71 -1.46 -5.03 -6.25
C ARG A 71 -2.52 -6.11 -5.98
N PRO A 72 -3.81 -5.75 -5.94
CA PRO A 72 -4.87 -6.69 -5.66
C PRO A 72 -5.10 -7.64 -6.83
N LEU A 73 -5.26 -8.92 -6.53
CA LEU A 73 -5.77 -9.91 -7.46
C LEU A 73 -6.67 -10.86 -6.69
N PHE A 74 -7.85 -11.10 -7.23
CA PHE A 74 -8.86 -11.98 -6.68
C PHE A 74 -9.23 -13.02 -7.71
N MET A 75 -9.60 -14.21 -7.23
CA MET A 75 -10.16 -15.27 -8.05
C MET A 75 -11.44 -15.80 -7.43
N GLY A 76 -12.27 -16.46 -8.24
CA GLY A 76 -13.47 -17.13 -7.76
C GLY A 76 -13.84 -18.27 -8.68
N ARG A 77 -14.45 -19.33 -8.11
CA ARG A 77 -14.90 -20.50 -8.86
C ARG A 77 -16.32 -20.90 -8.47
N ARG A 78 -17.17 -21.21 -9.45
CA ARG A 78 -18.51 -21.78 -9.24
C ARG A 78 -18.98 -22.51 -10.48
N GLY A 79 -19.28 -23.81 -10.38
CA GLY A 79 -19.92 -24.59 -11.46
C GLY A 79 -19.26 -24.42 -12.84
N GLY A 80 -17.99 -24.78 -12.98
CA GLY A 80 -17.23 -24.66 -14.24
C GLY A 80 -16.78 -23.24 -14.61
N LEU A 81 -17.31 -22.19 -13.97
CA LEU A 81 -16.84 -20.82 -14.12
C LEU A 81 -15.59 -20.58 -13.28
N LEU A 82 -14.57 -19.99 -13.91
CA LEU A 82 -13.39 -19.43 -13.29
C LEU A 82 -13.33 -17.93 -13.59
N ALA A 83 -13.31 -17.11 -12.55
CA ALA A 83 -13.17 -15.66 -12.65
C ALA A 83 -11.88 -15.21 -11.96
N VAL A 84 -11.16 -14.28 -12.57
CA VAL A 84 -9.99 -13.62 -12.01
C VAL A 84 -10.09 -12.13 -12.35
N SER A 85 -9.83 -11.27 -11.36
CA SER A 85 -9.99 -9.81 -11.45
C SER A 85 -9.17 -9.10 -10.37
N ASN A 86 -8.68 -7.89 -10.65
CA ASN A 86 -8.10 -7.00 -9.64
C ASN A 86 -9.18 -6.28 -8.79
N VAL A 87 -10.44 -6.32 -9.23
CA VAL A 87 -11.61 -5.77 -8.53
C VAL A 87 -12.48 -6.93 -8.02
N PRO A 88 -12.64 -7.12 -6.69
CA PRO A 88 -13.35 -8.26 -6.13
C PRO A 88 -14.85 -8.23 -6.44
N ASN A 89 -15.47 -7.04 -6.50
CA ASN A 89 -16.91 -6.95 -6.74
C ASN A 89 -17.31 -7.36 -8.16
N VAL A 90 -16.38 -7.33 -9.13
CA VAL A 90 -16.61 -7.90 -10.48
C VAL A 90 -16.89 -9.40 -10.39
N ILE A 91 -16.19 -10.12 -9.51
CA ILE A 91 -16.37 -11.56 -9.30
C ILE A 91 -17.70 -11.81 -8.56
N ASN A 92 -18.03 -10.98 -7.55
CA ASN A 92 -19.33 -11.03 -6.86
C ASN A 92 -20.51 -10.88 -7.83
N MET A 93 -20.43 -9.94 -8.77
CA MET A 93 -21.48 -9.72 -9.78
C MET A 93 -21.70 -10.94 -10.70
N MET A 94 -20.70 -11.82 -10.85
CA MET A 94 -20.84 -13.10 -11.55
C MET A 94 -21.46 -14.21 -10.67
N GLY A 95 -21.87 -13.87 -9.44
CA GLY A 95 -22.41 -14.77 -8.44
C GLY A 95 -21.36 -15.68 -7.81
N VAL A 96 -20.09 -15.29 -7.84
CA VAL A 96 -18.98 -16.07 -7.32
C VAL A 96 -18.32 -15.32 -6.16
N SER A 97 -17.94 -16.02 -5.10
CA SER A 97 -17.21 -15.39 -3.99
C SER A 97 -15.76 -15.10 -4.40
N PRO A 98 -15.27 -13.85 -4.28
CA PRO A 98 -13.88 -13.51 -4.52
C PRO A 98 -13.00 -13.95 -3.36
N GLU A 99 -11.90 -14.60 -3.69
CA GLU A 99 -10.83 -14.99 -2.79
C GLU A 99 -9.53 -14.31 -3.23
N PRO A 100 -8.79 -13.65 -2.33
CA PRO A 100 -7.50 -13.06 -2.67
C PRO A 100 -6.50 -14.12 -3.13
N VAL A 101 -5.92 -13.93 -4.31
CA VAL A 101 -4.80 -14.75 -4.78
C VAL A 101 -3.62 -14.53 -3.83
N GLN A 102 -2.97 -15.61 -3.38
CA GLN A 102 -1.87 -15.48 -2.43
C GLN A 102 -0.66 -14.76 -3.07
N PRO A 103 -0.03 -13.81 -2.35
CA PRO A 103 1.17 -13.14 -2.83
C PRO A 103 2.37 -14.10 -2.84
N ALA A 104 3.49 -13.63 -3.41
CA ALA A 104 4.74 -14.38 -3.47
C ALA A 104 4.62 -15.81 -4.07
N SER A 105 3.58 -16.05 -4.88
CA SER A 105 3.26 -17.36 -5.44
C SER A 105 2.80 -17.25 -6.89
N ILE A 106 3.16 -18.25 -7.69
CA ILE A 106 2.64 -18.48 -9.03
C ILE A 106 1.52 -19.51 -8.90
N LEU A 107 0.30 -19.12 -9.23
CA LEU A 107 -0.88 -19.97 -9.21
C LEU A 107 -1.20 -20.40 -10.62
N ARG A 108 -1.48 -21.69 -10.82
CA ARG A 108 -2.06 -22.21 -12.05
C ARG A 108 -3.43 -22.80 -11.74
N ILE A 109 -4.45 -22.33 -12.44
CA ILE A 109 -5.84 -22.67 -12.21
C ILE A 109 -6.42 -23.27 -13.49
N ASN A 110 -7.00 -24.46 -13.41
CA ASN A 110 -7.62 -25.13 -14.54
C ASN A 110 -8.84 -25.97 -14.08
N ALA A 111 -9.40 -26.79 -14.97
CA ALA A 111 -10.50 -27.67 -14.64
C ALA A 111 -10.19 -28.68 -13.51
N SER A 112 -8.94 -29.17 -13.44
CA SER A 112 -8.50 -30.15 -12.42
C SER A 112 -8.28 -29.55 -11.03
N GLY A 113 -8.04 -28.25 -10.89
CA GLY A 113 -7.76 -27.65 -9.58
C GLY A 113 -6.96 -26.37 -9.63
N VAL A 114 -6.39 -26.03 -8.47
CA VAL A 114 -5.43 -24.93 -8.29
C VAL A 114 -4.11 -25.57 -7.83
N SER A 115 -3.02 -25.24 -8.49
CA SER A 115 -1.67 -25.47 -7.98
C SER A 115 -1.00 -24.14 -7.67
N ALA A 116 -0.18 -24.10 -6.63
CA ALA A 116 0.54 -22.92 -6.21
C ALA A 116 2.02 -23.26 -5.99
N ARG A 117 2.91 -22.44 -6.55
CA ARG A 117 4.36 -22.52 -6.34
C ARG A 117 4.84 -21.21 -5.72
N PRO A 118 5.28 -21.19 -4.46
CA PRO A 118 5.89 -19.98 -3.89
C PRO A 118 7.19 -19.67 -4.63
N TYR A 119 7.44 -18.39 -4.93
CA TYR A 119 8.66 -17.93 -5.58
C TYR A 119 9.53 -17.06 -4.66
N TRP A 120 8.98 -16.54 -3.56
CA TRP A 120 9.70 -15.69 -2.62
C TRP A 120 9.40 -16.05 -1.17
N ARG A 121 10.42 -15.88 -0.32
CA ARG A 121 10.35 -15.88 1.13
C ARG A 121 11.39 -14.88 1.64
N PRO A 122 11.11 -14.15 2.74
CA PRO A 122 12.08 -13.21 3.27
C PRO A 122 13.41 -13.89 3.63
N ALA A 123 14.52 -13.32 3.18
CA ALA A 123 15.84 -13.78 3.54
C ALA A 123 16.19 -13.37 4.99
N PRO A 124 16.98 -14.16 5.73
CA PRO A 124 17.50 -13.74 7.02
C PRO A 124 18.37 -12.49 6.89
N VAL A 125 18.12 -11.50 7.75
CA VAL A 125 18.90 -10.26 7.77
C VAL A 125 20.24 -10.49 8.46
N ARG A 126 21.31 -9.95 7.87
CA ARG A 126 22.65 -9.98 8.47
C ARG A 126 22.62 -9.30 9.83
N ARG A 127 23.07 -10.00 10.87
CA ARG A 127 23.23 -9.43 12.20
C ARG A 127 24.32 -8.35 12.19
N CYS A 128 23.94 -7.14 12.57
CA CYS A 128 24.85 -6.03 12.84
C CYS A 128 24.25 -5.17 13.97
N GLY A 129 25.05 -4.25 14.52
CA GLY A 129 24.57 -3.34 15.57
C GLY A 129 23.50 -2.38 15.06
N GLU A 130 22.82 -1.70 15.99
CA GLU A 130 21.73 -0.75 15.69
C GLU A 130 22.08 0.25 14.58
N GLY A 131 23.25 0.89 14.64
CA GLY A 131 23.69 1.84 13.62
C GLY A 131 23.89 1.19 12.24
N GLY A 132 24.35 -0.05 12.20
CA GLY A 132 24.46 -0.82 10.95
C GLY A 132 23.09 -1.13 10.35
N LEU A 133 22.12 -1.55 11.17
CA LEU A 133 20.76 -1.80 10.73
C LEU A 133 20.05 -0.53 10.26
N ALA A 134 20.27 0.60 10.93
CA ALA A 134 19.71 1.89 10.51
C ALA A 134 20.27 2.31 9.14
N ASN A 135 21.57 2.17 8.91
CA ASN A 135 22.18 2.46 7.61
C ASN A 135 21.66 1.53 6.51
N LEU A 136 21.58 0.22 6.77
CA LEU A 136 21.02 -0.74 5.81
C LEU A 136 19.56 -0.40 5.46
N LEU A 137 18.75 -0.02 6.44
CA LEU A 137 17.36 0.38 6.22
C LEU A 137 17.26 1.67 5.41
N ARG A 138 18.09 2.68 5.73
CA ARG A 138 18.16 3.93 4.95
C ARG A 138 18.52 3.65 3.50
N ASP A 139 19.57 2.84 3.27
CA ASP A 139 20.05 2.53 1.93
C ASP A 139 19.01 1.72 1.15
N ALA A 140 18.34 0.75 1.78
CA ALA A 140 17.26 0.01 1.15
C ALA A 140 16.05 0.88 0.80
N LEU A 141 15.71 1.86 1.64
CA LEU A 141 14.65 2.84 1.34
C LEU A 141 15.06 3.80 0.21
N LEU A 142 16.32 4.23 0.17
CA LEU A 142 16.84 5.06 -0.91
C LEU A 142 16.74 4.30 -2.24
N GLU A 143 17.20 3.05 -2.28
CA GLU A 143 17.09 2.20 -3.47
C GLU A 143 15.63 1.90 -3.83
N SER A 144 14.75 1.72 -2.84
CA SER A 144 13.34 1.49 -3.12
C SER A 144 12.66 2.70 -3.75
N VAL A 145 13.03 3.93 -3.33
CA VAL A 145 12.58 5.17 -3.97
C VAL A 145 13.16 5.31 -5.37
N LYS A 146 14.47 5.11 -5.57
CA LYS A 146 15.11 5.15 -6.90
C LYS A 146 14.46 4.19 -7.89
N LEU A 147 14.14 2.98 -7.43
CA LEU A 147 13.50 1.97 -8.26
C LEU A 147 12.05 2.34 -8.55
N LEU A 148 11.26 2.71 -7.53
CA LEU A 148 9.81 2.81 -7.68
C LEU A 148 9.27 4.16 -8.15
N VAL A 149 9.95 5.25 -7.82
CA VAL A 149 9.34 6.58 -7.84
C VAL A 149 9.72 7.33 -9.11
N GLU A 150 8.71 7.78 -9.84
CA GLU A 150 8.89 8.62 -11.02
C GLU A 150 9.40 10.02 -10.63
N ARG A 151 10.07 10.70 -11.57
CA ARG A 151 10.61 12.06 -11.34
C ARG A 151 9.59 13.01 -10.75
N ARG A 152 8.35 13.01 -11.27
CA ARG A 152 7.24 13.84 -10.80
C ARG A 152 6.09 12.95 -10.34
N ALA A 153 6.24 12.39 -9.15
CA ALA A 153 5.20 11.63 -8.47
C ALA A 153 4.51 12.48 -7.39
N GLY A 154 3.25 12.19 -7.10
CA GLY A 154 2.58 12.71 -5.92
C GLY A 154 3.02 11.94 -4.69
N LEU A 155 3.03 12.56 -3.51
CA LEU A 155 3.33 11.89 -2.26
C LEU A 155 2.25 12.24 -1.25
N PHE A 156 1.52 11.22 -0.79
CA PHE A 156 0.50 11.40 0.25
C PHE A 156 1.19 11.77 1.57
N PHE A 157 1.24 13.07 1.83
CA PHE A 157 2.06 13.69 2.85
C PHE A 157 1.22 13.99 4.08
N SER A 158 1.51 13.25 5.16
CA SER A 158 0.81 13.41 6.43
C SER A 158 1.57 14.28 7.42
N GLY A 159 2.79 14.73 7.09
CA GLY A 159 3.71 15.35 8.05
C GLY A 159 4.16 14.41 9.16
N GLY A 160 3.87 13.10 9.04
CA GLY A 160 4.34 12.07 9.96
C GLY A 160 5.73 11.54 9.57
N LEU A 161 6.29 10.69 10.42
CA LEU A 161 7.60 10.08 10.22
C LEU A 161 7.74 9.42 8.84
N ASP A 162 6.78 8.57 8.46
CA ASP A 162 6.91 7.70 7.28
C ASP A 162 6.88 8.49 5.97
N SER A 163 5.90 9.38 5.83
CA SER A 163 5.77 10.23 4.64
C SER A 163 6.92 11.24 4.54
N SER A 164 7.43 11.74 5.67
CA SER A 164 8.57 12.66 5.69
C SER A 164 9.90 11.99 5.30
N VAL A 165 10.12 10.74 5.73
CA VAL A 165 11.29 9.96 5.28
C VAL A 165 11.24 9.76 3.77
N LEU A 166 10.10 9.35 3.21
CA LEU A 166 9.96 9.21 1.75
C LEU A 166 10.12 10.53 1.01
N ALA A 167 9.53 11.62 1.51
CA ALA A 167 9.65 12.94 0.90
C ALA A 167 11.12 13.41 0.86
N LYS A 168 11.84 13.26 1.97
CA LYS A 168 13.26 13.61 2.04
C LYS A 168 14.11 12.80 1.07
N LEU A 169 13.88 11.48 0.99
CA LEU A 169 14.60 10.62 0.05
C LEU A 169 14.33 11.01 -1.41
N CYS A 170 13.08 11.33 -1.76
CA CYS A 170 12.74 11.84 -3.10
C CYS A 170 13.50 13.13 -3.41
N ILE A 171 13.51 14.11 -2.49
CA ILE A 171 14.20 15.39 -2.65
C ILE A 171 15.72 15.20 -2.80
N ASP A 172 16.32 14.36 -1.96
CA ASP A 172 17.77 14.08 -1.99
C ASP A 172 18.22 13.40 -3.30
N LEU A 173 17.31 12.66 -3.94
CA LEU A 173 17.53 12.06 -5.25
C LEU A 173 17.33 13.03 -6.42
N GLY A 174 16.96 14.29 -6.14
CA GLY A 174 16.62 15.27 -7.17
C GLY A 174 15.30 14.97 -7.88
N LEU A 175 14.42 14.18 -7.26
CA LEU A 175 13.04 14.05 -7.71
C LEU A 175 12.26 15.30 -7.31
N GLU A 176 11.12 15.52 -7.97
CA GLU A 176 10.25 16.68 -7.79
C GLU A 176 8.87 16.22 -7.27
N PRO A 177 8.79 15.69 -6.03
CA PRO A 177 7.55 15.14 -5.52
C PRO A 177 6.51 16.24 -5.27
N VAL A 178 5.28 16.01 -5.72
CA VAL A 178 4.12 16.85 -5.36
C VAL A 178 3.60 16.35 -4.02
N LEU A 179 4.00 17.01 -2.93
CA LEU A 179 3.46 16.70 -1.61
C LEU A 179 1.98 17.10 -1.58
N ILE A 180 1.10 16.19 -1.16
CA ILE A 180 -0.33 16.44 -1.09
C ILE A 180 -0.88 15.97 0.24
N ALA A 181 -1.76 16.77 0.84
CA ALA A 181 -2.45 16.44 2.07
C ALA A 181 -3.92 16.84 1.96
N SER A 182 -4.79 16.11 2.65
CA SER A 182 -6.23 16.40 2.64
C SER A 182 -6.86 16.30 4.02
N GLY A 183 -7.85 17.15 4.29
CA GLY A 183 -8.57 17.15 5.55
C GLY A 183 -9.85 17.96 5.50
N MET A 184 -10.66 17.85 6.56
CA MET A 184 -11.78 18.76 6.77
C MET A 184 -11.25 20.20 6.99
N PRO A 185 -12.04 21.25 6.72
CA PRO A 185 -11.60 22.64 6.86
C PRO A 185 -10.95 22.94 8.22
N ASP A 186 -11.58 22.47 9.31
CA ASP A 186 -11.12 22.69 10.70
C ASP A 186 -10.14 21.61 11.20
N ALA A 187 -9.46 20.87 10.31
CA ALA A 187 -8.54 19.82 10.71
C ALA A 187 -7.35 20.40 11.49
N ARG A 188 -7.05 19.81 12.65
CA ARG A 188 -5.94 20.24 13.52
C ARG A 188 -4.56 19.98 12.91
N ASP A 189 -4.51 19.09 11.93
CA ASP A 189 -3.27 18.60 11.33
C ASP A 189 -2.61 19.58 10.35
N TRP A 190 -3.32 20.60 9.84
CA TRP A 190 -2.77 21.53 8.84
C TRP A 190 -1.49 22.21 9.30
N ARG A 191 -1.42 22.66 10.56
CA ARG A 191 -0.21 23.28 11.11
C ARG A 191 0.98 22.32 11.07
N ASN A 192 0.80 21.10 11.55
CA ASN A 192 1.88 20.10 11.60
C ASN A 192 2.33 19.67 10.19
N ILE A 193 1.40 19.61 9.24
CA ILE A 193 1.70 19.31 7.83
C ILE A 193 2.56 20.42 7.23
N ARG A 194 2.17 21.68 7.40
CA ARG A 194 2.94 22.85 6.92
C ARG A 194 4.33 22.89 7.55
N GLU A 195 4.42 22.77 8.87
CA GLU A 195 5.71 22.77 9.58
C GLU A 195 6.64 21.64 9.11
N ALA A 196 6.11 20.44 8.86
CA ALA A 196 6.91 19.33 8.34
C ALA A 196 7.38 19.57 6.89
N ALA A 197 6.56 20.22 6.06
CA ALA A 197 6.91 20.58 4.70
C ALA A 197 7.94 21.72 4.64
N ASP A 198 7.79 22.73 5.50
CA ASP A 198 8.75 23.82 5.66
C ASP A 198 10.13 23.28 6.07
N HIS A 199 10.17 22.28 6.96
CA HIS A 199 11.42 21.61 7.35
C HIS A 199 12.08 20.85 6.19
N LEU A 200 11.30 20.40 5.21
CA LEU A 200 11.78 19.77 3.98
C LEU A 200 12.12 20.79 2.88
N GLY A 201 11.80 22.07 3.08
CA GLY A 201 11.92 23.11 2.04
C GLY A 201 10.97 22.88 0.85
N ALA A 202 9.80 22.28 1.11
CA ALA A 202 8.83 21.91 0.09
C ALA A 202 7.44 22.49 0.39
N GLU A 203 6.64 22.69 -0.67
CA GLU A 203 5.23 23.10 -0.54
C GLU A 203 4.31 21.89 -0.53
N VAL A 204 3.16 22.02 0.14
CA VAL A 204 2.11 20.99 0.17
C VAL A 204 0.88 21.49 -0.56
N MET A 205 0.39 20.67 -1.49
CA MET A 205 -0.94 20.82 -2.06
C MET A 205 -1.98 20.42 -1.01
N GLU A 206 -2.63 21.42 -0.41
CA GLU A 206 -3.69 21.21 0.57
C GLU A 206 -5.05 21.03 -0.12
N VAL A 207 -5.74 19.95 0.24
CA VAL A 207 -7.06 19.61 -0.31
C VAL A 207 -8.09 19.62 0.80
N GLU A 208 -8.94 20.64 0.79
CA GLU A 208 -10.13 20.66 1.65
C GLU A 208 -11.14 19.63 1.15
N ILE A 209 -11.60 18.77 2.06
CA ILE A 209 -12.58 17.71 1.77
C ILE A 209 -13.99 18.20 2.12
N THR A 210 -14.88 18.19 1.14
CA THR A 210 -16.31 18.43 1.36
C THR A 210 -17.05 17.14 1.69
N GLN A 211 -18.25 17.26 2.26
CA GLN A 211 -19.13 16.10 2.47
C GLN A 211 -19.47 15.40 1.15
N ARG A 212 -19.68 16.16 0.06
CA ARG A 212 -19.99 15.60 -1.25
C ARG A 212 -18.85 14.76 -1.82
N ASP A 213 -17.61 15.17 -1.58
CA ASP A 213 -16.43 14.40 -1.98
C ASP A 213 -16.40 13.03 -1.28
N LEU A 214 -16.70 13.01 0.03
CA LEU A 214 -16.79 11.77 0.81
C LEU A 214 -17.93 10.87 0.32
N GLU A 215 -19.11 11.43 0.08
CA GLU A 215 -20.25 10.65 -0.41
C GLU A 215 -19.97 9.98 -1.75
N ASN A 216 -19.35 10.71 -2.68
CA ASN A 216 -18.96 10.18 -3.99
C ASN A 216 -17.89 9.10 -3.85
N ALA A 217 -16.81 9.40 -3.11
CA ALA A 217 -15.70 8.48 -2.94
C ALA A 217 -16.14 7.16 -2.29
N VAL A 218 -16.96 7.21 -1.23
CA VAL A 218 -17.47 5.99 -0.58
C VAL A 218 -18.33 5.17 -1.54
N LYS A 219 -19.23 5.79 -2.31
CA LYS A 219 -20.08 5.07 -3.28
C LYS A 219 -19.25 4.36 -4.35
N GLU A 220 -18.24 5.03 -4.89
CA GLU A 220 -17.36 4.45 -5.92
C GLU A 220 -16.48 3.32 -5.34
N LEU A 221 -15.96 3.50 -4.13
CA LEU A 221 -15.17 2.47 -3.46
C LEU A 221 -16.01 1.24 -3.16
N GLU A 222 -17.24 1.41 -2.65
CA GLU A 222 -18.15 0.30 -2.40
C GLU A 222 -18.58 -0.41 -3.69
N HIS A 223 -18.63 0.31 -4.82
CA HIS A 223 -18.86 -0.30 -6.12
C HIS A 223 -17.73 -1.26 -6.54
N LEU A 224 -16.48 -0.98 -6.15
CA LEU A 224 -15.33 -1.82 -6.46
C LEU A 224 -15.08 -2.93 -5.43
N LEU A 225 -15.23 -2.61 -4.15
CA LEU A 225 -14.78 -3.46 -3.04
C LEU A 225 -15.94 -4.21 -2.37
N GLY A 226 -17.19 -3.82 -2.65
CA GLY A 226 -18.32 -4.18 -1.80
C GLY A 226 -18.42 -3.26 -0.58
N ARG A 227 -19.36 -3.56 0.32
CA ARG A 227 -19.62 -2.74 1.51
C ARG A 227 -18.37 -2.61 2.39
N LEU A 228 -18.06 -1.39 2.80
CA LEU A 228 -16.86 -1.10 3.58
C LEU A 228 -17.18 -0.81 5.05
N PRO A 229 -16.32 -1.23 6.00
CA PRO A 229 -16.30 -0.68 7.34
C PRO A 229 -16.03 0.84 7.32
N VAL A 230 -16.53 1.55 8.33
CA VAL A 230 -16.38 3.03 8.44
C VAL A 230 -14.93 3.50 8.30
N MET A 231 -13.99 2.78 8.92
CA MET A 231 -12.57 3.14 8.86
C MET A 231 -11.99 2.99 7.44
N ASP A 232 -12.35 1.91 6.75
CA ASP A 232 -11.90 1.67 5.37
C ASP A 232 -12.53 2.67 4.40
N ALA A 233 -13.82 2.97 4.59
CA ALA A 233 -14.48 4.02 3.82
C ALA A 233 -13.77 5.38 3.99
N ALA A 234 -13.38 5.73 5.22
CA ALA A 234 -12.66 6.97 5.51
C ALA A 234 -11.27 7.04 4.86
N ILE A 235 -10.44 6.01 5.06
CA ILE A 235 -9.07 6.00 4.52
C ILE A 235 -9.12 5.92 2.99
N GLY A 236 -9.95 5.05 2.43
CA GLY A 236 -10.09 4.91 0.98
C GLY A 236 -10.56 6.22 0.33
N SER A 237 -11.45 6.97 0.99
CA SER A 237 -11.90 8.27 0.48
C SER A 237 -10.76 9.29 0.41
N VAL A 238 -9.89 9.33 1.42
CA VAL A 238 -8.70 10.19 1.44
C VAL A 238 -7.75 9.84 0.29
N PHE A 239 -7.51 8.56 0.03
CA PHE A 239 -6.70 8.12 -1.11
C PHE A 239 -7.34 8.51 -2.46
N SER A 240 -8.65 8.25 -2.62
CA SER A 240 -9.40 8.56 -3.85
C SER A 240 -9.40 10.06 -4.16
N ILE A 241 -9.69 10.90 -3.17
CA ILE A 241 -9.76 12.36 -3.33
C ILE A 241 -8.39 12.93 -3.68
N GLN A 242 -7.34 12.57 -2.93
CA GLN A 242 -5.99 13.04 -3.23
C GLN A 242 -5.49 12.55 -4.59
N ALA A 243 -5.76 11.29 -4.96
CA ALA A 243 -5.41 10.76 -6.27
C ALA A 243 -6.12 11.53 -7.42
N ARG A 244 -7.38 11.92 -7.25
CA ARG A 244 -8.08 12.77 -8.24
C ARG A 244 -7.39 14.11 -8.41
N ARG A 245 -7.03 14.77 -7.30
CA ARG A 245 -6.31 16.06 -7.34
C ARG A 245 -4.93 15.95 -8.00
N LEU A 246 -4.20 14.87 -7.74
CA LEU A 246 -2.95 14.57 -8.44
C LEU A 246 -3.16 14.40 -9.95
N SER A 247 -4.19 13.64 -10.34
CA SER A 247 -4.55 13.40 -11.74
C SER A 247 -4.92 14.71 -12.47
N GLU A 248 -5.69 15.58 -11.82
CA GLU A 248 -6.02 16.94 -12.29
C GLU A 248 -4.75 17.79 -12.50
N ALA A 249 -3.74 17.61 -11.64
CA ALA A 249 -2.43 18.26 -11.73
C ALA A 249 -1.44 17.56 -12.68
N GLY A 250 -1.91 16.61 -13.49
CA GLY A 250 -1.11 15.88 -14.48
C GLY A 250 -0.14 14.86 -13.89
N VAL A 251 -0.31 14.46 -12.63
CA VAL A 251 0.51 13.45 -11.94
C VAL A 251 -0.15 12.08 -12.08
N ARG A 252 0.62 11.07 -12.51
CA ARG A 252 0.12 9.71 -12.79
C ARG A 252 0.56 8.64 -11.78
N GLN A 253 1.47 8.98 -10.89
CA GLN A 253 1.91 8.10 -9.81
C GLN A 253 1.75 8.80 -8.46
N ALA A 254 1.31 8.07 -7.44
CA ALA A 254 1.32 8.49 -6.05
C ALA A 254 2.21 7.55 -5.21
N VAL A 255 2.90 8.13 -4.22
CA VAL A 255 3.75 7.44 -3.25
C VAL A 255 3.09 7.51 -1.89
N ALA A 256 3.05 6.38 -1.17
CA ALA A 256 2.52 6.33 0.19
C ALA A 256 3.43 5.56 1.16
N GLY A 257 3.39 5.96 2.43
CA GLY A 257 4.11 5.32 3.53
C GLY A 257 3.53 4.00 4.03
N GLN A 258 2.67 3.34 3.24
CA GLN A 258 1.94 2.16 3.69
C GLN A 258 2.90 1.00 3.97
N GLY A 259 2.64 0.25 5.05
CA GLY A 259 3.51 -0.82 5.52
C GLY A 259 4.55 -0.40 6.57
N ALA A 260 4.83 0.89 6.73
CA ALA A 260 5.82 1.36 7.71
C ALA A 260 5.40 1.04 9.16
N ASP A 261 4.12 1.19 9.48
CA ASP A 261 3.59 0.87 10.81
C ASP A 261 3.69 -0.62 11.13
N GLU A 262 3.38 -1.51 10.18
CA GLU A 262 3.46 -2.97 10.34
C GLU A 262 4.91 -3.46 10.37
N LEU A 263 5.79 -2.89 9.55
CA LEU A 263 7.20 -3.27 9.52
C LEU A 263 7.96 -2.79 10.75
N PHE A 264 7.68 -1.58 11.25
CA PHE A 264 8.49 -0.91 12.28
C PHE A 264 7.73 -0.62 13.59
N GLY A 265 6.51 -1.12 13.73
CA GLY A 265 5.79 -1.11 15.01
C GLY A 265 5.24 0.27 15.38
N GLY A 266 4.38 0.81 14.52
CA GLY A 266 3.82 2.15 14.67
C GLY A 266 2.46 2.24 15.36
N TYR A 267 1.66 1.19 15.31
CA TYR A 267 0.32 1.19 15.93
C TYR A 267 0.36 1.02 17.45
N MET A 268 -0.62 1.65 18.13
CA MET A 268 -0.78 1.51 19.59
C MET A 268 -1.01 0.06 20.04
N LYS A 269 -1.62 -0.78 19.20
CA LYS A 269 -1.85 -2.20 19.52
C LYS A 269 -0.55 -2.96 19.83
N TYR A 270 0.57 -2.53 19.25
CA TYR A 270 1.87 -3.18 19.48
C TYR A 270 2.42 -2.92 20.87
N LEU A 271 2.08 -1.79 21.50
CA LEU A 271 2.44 -1.53 22.90
C LEU A 271 1.76 -2.54 23.83
N ARG A 272 0.46 -2.75 23.63
CA ARG A 272 -0.31 -3.75 24.39
C ARG A 272 0.25 -5.16 24.19
N ILE A 273 0.54 -5.54 22.95
CA ILE A 273 1.13 -6.85 22.65
C ILE A 273 2.50 -7.01 23.31
N LEU A 274 3.33 -5.95 23.30
CA LEU A 274 4.62 -5.96 24.00
C LEU A 274 4.46 -6.15 25.52
N GLU A 275 3.46 -5.51 26.12
CA GLU A 275 3.15 -5.66 27.55
C GLU A 275 2.64 -7.07 27.88
N GLU A 276 1.75 -7.62 27.07
CA GLU A 276 1.08 -8.91 27.34
C GLU A 276 1.92 -10.13 26.93
N ARG A 277 2.69 -10.04 25.84
CA ARG A 277 3.37 -11.19 25.20
C ARG A 277 4.88 -11.00 25.02
N GLY A 278 5.43 -9.87 25.46
CA GLY A 278 6.86 -9.55 25.31
C GLY A 278 7.31 -9.38 23.85
N TYR A 279 8.62 -9.29 23.64
CA TYR A 279 9.20 -9.06 22.32
C TYR A 279 8.98 -10.23 21.33
N GLY A 280 8.89 -11.47 21.82
CA GLY A 280 8.57 -12.63 20.99
C GLY A 280 7.18 -12.51 20.36
N GLY A 281 6.15 -12.28 21.17
CA GLY A 281 4.78 -12.10 20.67
C GLY A 281 4.60 -10.83 19.84
N LEU A 282 5.35 -9.76 20.15
CA LEU A 282 5.40 -8.58 19.28
C LEU A 282 5.97 -8.91 17.90
N GLY A 283 7.06 -9.66 17.82
CA GLY A 283 7.67 -10.08 16.56
C GLY A 283 6.70 -10.90 15.69
N GLU A 284 5.99 -11.86 16.30
CA GLU A 284 4.97 -12.66 15.63
C GLU A 284 3.82 -11.80 15.09
N ALA A 285 3.29 -10.89 15.91
CA ALA A 285 2.17 -10.03 15.53
C ALA A 285 2.53 -9.05 14.38
N LEU A 286 3.74 -8.48 14.42
CA LEU A 286 4.24 -7.62 13.34
C LEU A 286 4.38 -8.41 12.03
N ALA A 287 4.97 -9.61 12.09
CA ALA A 287 5.11 -10.45 10.91
C ALA A 287 3.75 -10.86 10.32
N GLU A 288 2.81 -11.26 11.19
CA GLU A 288 1.44 -11.59 10.79
C GLU A 288 0.74 -10.42 10.10
N ASP A 289 0.82 -9.21 10.66
CA ASP A 289 0.24 -8.02 10.06
C ASP A 289 0.85 -7.72 8.67
N VAL A 290 2.18 -7.80 8.53
CA VAL A 290 2.87 -7.60 7.25
C VAL A 290 2.39 -8.58 6.19
N PHE A 291 2.29 -9.88 6.50
CA PHE A 291 1.81 -10.89 5.55
C PHE A 291 0.31 -10.76 5.25
N ASN A 292 -0.48 -10.17 6.15
CA ASN A 292 -1.91 -9.96 5.96
C ASN A 292 -2.27 -8.64 5.27
N LEU A 293 -1.32 -7.72 5.05
CA LEU A 293 -1.55 -6.44 4.36
C LEU A 293 -2.33 -6.60 3.03
N HIS A 294 -2.04 -7.66 2.26
CA HIS A 294 -2.69 -7.96 0.98
C HIS A 294 -4.20 -8.21 1.06
N ARG A 295 -4.73 -8.51 2.26
CA ARG A 295 -6.16 -8.72 2.55
C ARG A 295 -6.81 -7.54 3.25
N LEU A 296 -6.00 -6.63 3.78
CA LEU A 296 -6.43 -5.49 4.60
C LEU A 296 -6.48 -4.22 3.74
N GLY A 297 -5.66 -3.22 4.05
CA GLY A 297 -5.73 -1.90 3.44
C GLY A 297 -5.23 -1.82 1.99
N LEU A 298 -4.34 -2.71 1.55
CA LEU A 298 -3.67 -2.55 0.25
C LEU A 298 -4.62 -2.60 -0.97
N PRO A 299 -5.59 -3.53 -1.05
CA PRO A 299 -6.59 -3.51 -2.13
C PRO A 299 -7.38 -2.20 -2.17
N ARG A 300 -7.80 -1.70 -1.00
CA ARG A 300 -8.54 -0.44 -0.88
C ARG A 300 -7.73 0.73 -1.41
N ASP A 301 -6.50 0.88 -0.94
CA ASP A 301 -5.64 2.02 -1.28
C ASP A 301 -5.26 2.03 -2.76
N SER A 302 -4.93 0.85 -3.29
CA SER A 302 -4.58 0.64 -4.70
C SER A 302 -5.76 0.96 -5.63
N LEU A 303 -6.96 0.43 -5.33
CA LEU A 303 -8.15 0.68 -6.13
C LEU A 303 -8.67 2.11 -6.00
N ALA A 304 -8.53 2.73 -4.82
CA ALA A 304 -8.85 4.13 -4.60
C ALA A 304 -8.04 5.07 -5.52
N CYS A 305 -6.73 4.83 -5.65
CA CYS A 305 -5.89 5.61 -6.57
C CYS A 305 -6.24 5.31 -8.04
N LYS A 306 -6.50 4.03 -8.34
CA LYS A 306 -6.81 3.58 -9.71
C LYS A 306 -8.09 4.19 -10.27
N LEU A 307 -9.09 4.52 -9.44
CA LEU A 307 -10.28 5.27 -9.85
C LEU A 307 -9.94 6.62 -10.50
N ALA A 308 -8.83 7.24 -10.10
CA ALA A 308 -8.34 8.50 -10.66
C ALA A 308 -7.32 8.31 -11.80
N GLY A 309 -7.00 7.06 -12.18
CA GLY A 309 -5.93 6.75 -13.11
C GLY A 309 -4.54 7.10 -12.57
N VAL A 310 -4.37 7.01 -11.24
CA VAL A 310 -3.09 7.22 -10.54
C VAL A 310 -2.60 5.88 -9.99
N GLU A 311 -1.36 5.55 -10.30
CA GLU A 311 -0.71 4.32 -9.86
C GLU A 311 -0.07 4.50 -8.48
N LEU A 312 -0.32 3.55 -7.56
CA LEU A 312 0.23 3.62 -6.21
C LEU A 312 1.59 2.90 -6.10
N ALA A 313 2.60 3.61 -5.61
CA ALA A 313 3.93 3.11 -5.28
C ALA A 313 4.12 3.05 -3.76
N LEU A 314 4.59 1.91 -3.26
CA LEU A 314 4.77 1.63 -1.84
C LEU A 314 6.23 1.25 -1.54
N PRO A 315 7.15 2.23 -1.35
CA PRO A 315 8.58 1.96 -1.17
C PRO A 315 8.93 1.12 0.05
N TYR A 316 8.14 1.19 1.12
CA TYR A 316 8.33 0.37 2.31
C TYR A 316 8.07 -1.13 2.05
N LEU A 317 7.29 -1.47 1.04
CA LEU A 317 6.87 -2.84 0.75
C LEU A 317 7.67 -3.50 -0.38
N LEU A 318 8.75 -2.87 -0.86
CA LEU A 318 9.70 -3.58 -1.71
C LEU A 318 10.39 -4.69 -0.92
N PRO A 319 10.75 -5.83 -1.57
CA PRO A 319 11.33 -6.99 -0.89
C PRO A 319 12.55 -6.64 -0.03
N THR A 320 13.43 -5.78 -0.52
CA THR A 320 14.64 -5.35 0.19
C THR A 320 14.33 -4.64 1.51
N VAL A 321 13.30 -3.80 1.54
CA VAL A 321 12.87 -3.09 2.76
C VAL A 321 12.05 -4.01 3.66
N ALA A 322 11.16 -4.81 3.09
CA ALA A 322 10.32 -5.76 3.82
C ALA A 322 11.15 -6.83 4.53
N GLU A 323 12.19 -7.37 3.88
CA GLU A 323 13.14 -8.33 4.46
C GLU A 323 13.86 -7.72 5.66
N LEU A 324 14.39 -6.50 5.51
CA LEU A 324 15.02 -5.78 6.61
C LEU A 324 14.03 -5.54 7.75
N GLY A 325 12.82 -5.04 7.44
CA GLY A 325 11.78 -4.82 8.42
C GLY A 325 11.42 -6.10 9.18
N LEU A 326 11.22 -7.22 8.50
CA LEU A 326 10.90 -8.51 9.13
C LEU A 326 12.07 -9.08 9.96
N GLY A 327 13.31 -8.85 9.55
CA GLY A 327 14.49 -9.36 10.26
C GLY A 327 15.08 -8.46 11.34
N ILE A 328 14.71 -7.18 11.41
CA ILE A 328 15.12 -6.28 12.50
C ILE A 328 14.50 -6.76 13.83
N PRO A 329 15.30 -6.88 14.91
CA PRO A 329 14.79 -7.25 16.23
C PRO A 329 13.63 -6.35 16.71
N PRO A 330 12.55 -6.90 17.28
CA PRO A 330 11.41 -6.12 17.77
C PRO A 330 11.78 -5.01 18.77
N GLU A 331 12.87 -5.17 19.53
CA GLU A 331 13.44 -4.18 20.47
C GLU A 331 13.93 -2.90 19.79
N LEU A 332 14.24 -2.98 18.49
CA LEU A 332 14.62 -1.84 17.65
C LEU A 332 13.41 -1.23 16.93
N LYS A 333 12.24 -1.87 17.00
CA LYS A 333 10.99 -1.34 16.46
C LYS A 333 10.22 -0.59 17.55
N LEU A 334 10.05 -1.25 18.71
CA LEU A 334 9.53 -0.67 19.94
C LEU A 334 10.64 -0.69 21.00
N ARG A 335 11.25 0.46 21.26
CA ARG A 335 12.37 0.56 22.21
C ARG A 335 11.87 1.06 23.55
N ARG A 336 12.03 0.25 24.61
CA ARG A 336 11.92 0.75 25.98
C ARG A 336 13.05 1.75 26.26
N THR A 337 12.68 2.96 26.65
CA THR A 337 13.59 4.01 27.11
C THR A 337 13.37 4.22 28.61
N GLY A 338 14.39 4.70 29.35
CA GLY A 338 14.36 4.78 30.82
C GLY A 338 13.00 5.17 31.42
N GLY A 339 12.55 4.41 32.43
CA GLY A 339 11.16 4.39 32.91
C GLY A 339 10.30 3.34 32.16
N ASP A 340 8.97 3.50 32.20
CA ASP A 340 7.99 2.67 31.48
C ASP A 340 7.71 3.18 30.04
N ALA A 341 8.50 4.16 29.55
CA ALA A 341 8.27 4.77 28.24
C ALA A 341 8.75 3.86 27.09
N VAL A 342 7.94 3.76 26.03
CA VAL A 342 8.25 2.98 24.82
C VAL A 342 8.22 3.88 23.60
N VAL A 343 9.35 3.97 22.90
CA VAL A 343 9.44 4.67 21.61
C VAL A 343 9.10 3.72 20.47
N ARG A 344 8.01 4.02 19.77
CA ARG A 344 7.56 3.32 18.55
C ARG A 344 8.35 3.76 17.31
N LYS A 345 8.44 2.87 16.31
CA LYS A 345 9.20 3.09 15.06
C LYS A 345 10.65 3.50 15.33
N TYR A 346 11.26 2.99 16.39
CA TYR A 346 12.55 3.49 16.89
C TYR A 346 13.64 3.48 15.80
N ILE A 347 13.85 2.36 15.11
CA ILE A 347 14.84 2.26 14.04
C ILE A 347 14.55 3.21 12.87
N LEU A 348 13.28 3.44 12.54
CA LEU A 348 12.90 4.39 11.48
C LEU A 348 13.13 5.85 11.92
N ARG A 349 12.99 6.16 13.21
CA ARG A 349 13.39 7.45 13.77
C ARG A 349 14.90 7.66 13.68
N ARG A 350 15.71 6.62 13.92
CA ARG A 350 17.18 6.67 13.70
C ARG A 350 17.51 6.95 12.23
N VAL A 351 16.78 6.35 11.29
CA VAL A 351 16.92 6.67 9.86
C VAL A 351 16.57 8.15 9.60
N ALA A 352 15.44 8.62 10.12
CA ALA A 352 15.00 10.01 9.94
C ALA A 352 16.01 11.02 10.51
N GLU A 353 16.59 10.76 11.68
CA GLU A 353 17.67 11.57 12.23
C GLU A 353 18.89 11.62 11.29
N SER A 354 19.28 10.48 10.71
CA SER A 354 20.41 10.42 9.76
C SER A 354 20.15 11.19 8.47
N LEU A 355 18.88 11.42 8.13
CA LEU A 355 18.43 12.23 6.98
C LEU A 355 18.25 13.72 7.32
N GLY A 356 18.56 14.16 8.55
CA GLY A 356 18.39 15.54 8.98
C GLY A 356 16.96 15.91 9.38
N LEU A 357 16.08 14.92 9.59
CA LEU A 357 14.68 15.12 9.98
C LEU A 357 14.49 15.19 11.50
N GLY A 358 15.47 15.72 12.25
CA GLY A 358 15.52 15.63 13.71
C GLY A 358 14.23 16.06 14.43
N ARG A 359 13.62 17.19 14.05
CA ARG A 359 12.33 17.60 14.65
C ARG A 359 11.22 16.58 14.41
N ILE A 360 11.04 16.15 13.17
CA ILE A 360 10.02 15.17 12.77
C ILE A 360 10.28 13.79 13.41
N ALA A 361 11.55 13.41 13.56
CA ALA A 361 11.97 12.14 14.14
C ALA A 361 11.53 11.97 15.60
N HIS A 362 11.21 13.05 16.32
CA HIS A 362 10.79 13.00 17.72
C HIS A 362 9.31 13.33 17.97
N VAL A 363 8.57 13.73 16.93
CA VAL A 363 7.12 13.97 17.07
C VAL A 363 6.39 12.63 17.19
N GLU A 364 5.52 12.49 18.18
CA GLU A 364 4.50 11.44 18.22
C GLU A 364 3.23 11.95 17.54
N LYS A 365 2.93 11.42 16.34
CA LYS A 365 1.68 11.75 15.64
C LYS A 365 0.63 10.65 15.83
N SER A 366 -0.62 11.06 16.04
CA SER A 366 -1.79 10.19 15.93
C SER A 366 -2.04 9.77 14.47
N ALA A 367 -2.62 8.58 14.25
CA ALA A 367 -2.78 8.04 12.91
C ALA A 367 -3.62 8.95 11.98
N LEU A 368 -3.32 8.90 10.67
CA LEU A 368 -3.79 9.79 9.59
C LEU A 368 -5.33 10.02 9.57
N GLN A 369 -6.09 9.02 10.00
CA GLN A 369 -7.56 9.04 10.06
C GLN A 369 -8.15 9.90 11.20
N TYR A 370 -7.38 10.18 12.26
CA TYR A 370 -7.91 10.84 13.47
C TYR A 370 -7.69 12.36 13.45
N GLY A 371 -6.59 12.82 12.84
CA GLY A 371 -6.22 14.24 12.79
C GLY A 371 -6.92 15.04 11.69
N THR A 372 -7.32 14.38 10.59
CA THR A 372 -7.95 14.99 9.41
C THR A 372 -9.45 15.30 9.58
N GLY A 373 -10.10 14.73 10.59
CA GLY A 373 -11.55 14.86 10.82
C GLY A 373 -12.42 13.99 9.89
N VAL A 374 -11.83 13.33 8.89
CA VAL A 374 -12.54 12.56 7.86
C VAL A 374 -13.28 11.37 8.45
N SER A 375 -12.66 10.59 9.35
CA SER A 375 -13.34 9.42 9.94
C SER A 375 -14.60 9.79 10.72
N LYS A 376 -14.61 10.94 11.40
CA LYS A 376 -15.81 11.44 12.09
C LYS A 376 -16.88 11.87 11.09
N ALA A 377 -16.49 12.50 9.98
CA ALA A 377 -17.41 12.89 8.92
C ALA A 377 -18.05 11.66 8.25
N VAL A 378 -17.24 10.67 7.87
CA VAL A 378 -17.70 9.41 7.26
C VAL A 378 -18.58 8.62 8.23
N ALA A 379 -18.21 8.50 9.51
CA ALA A 379 -19.05 7.83 10.51
C ALA A 379 -20.44 8.47 10.63
N ARG A 380 -20.51 9.81 10.68
CA ARG A 380 -21.80 10.54 10.72
C ARG A 380 -22.60 10.31 9.44
N MET A 381 -21.96 10.41 8.28
CA MET A 381 -22.58 10.19 6.98
C MET A 381 -23.16 8.77 6.85
N MET A 382 -22.37 7.74 7.19
CA MET A 382 -22.83 6.34 7.11
C MET A 382 -23.96 6.05 8.10
N LYS A 383 -23.95 6.66 9.28
CA LYS A 383 -25.06 6.59 10.23
C LYS A 383 -26.36 7.16 9.65
N LEU A 384 -26.30 8.27 8.91
CA LEU A 384 -27.47 8.84 8.21
C LEU A 384 -27.98 7.92 7.10
N TRP A 385 -27.12 7.08 6.52
CA TRP A 385 -27.50 6.03 5.58
C TRP A 385 -28.03 4.76 6.25
N GLY A 386 -28.23 4.77 7.58
CA GLY A 386 -28.68 3.61 8.35
C GLY A 386 -27.62 2.51 8.49
N ARG A 387 -26.34 2.87 8.44
CA ARG A 387 -25.21 1.94 8.50
C ARG A 387 -24.38 2.21 9.75
N SER A 388 -23.97 1.16 10.44
CA SER A 388 -23.02 1.18 11.57
C SER A 388 -21.67 0.63 11.15
#